data_AF-A0A1W9N3B0-F1
#
_entry.id   AF-A0A1W9N3B0-F1
#
_cell.length_a   1.000
_cell.length_b   1.000
_cell.length_c   1.000
_cell.angle_alpha   90.00
_cell.angle_beta   90.00
_cell.angle_gamma   90.00
#
_symmetry.space_group_name_H-M   'P 1'
#
loop_
_entity.id
_entity.type
_entity.pdbx_description
1 polymer ?
#
loop_
_entity_poly.entity_id
_entity_poly.type
_entity_poly.pdbx_seq_one_letter_code
_entity_poly.pdbx_strand_id
1 'polypeptide(L)' 'MKTDENRFPKDLFTARGKEIAAYLQEAIKNALKMHKAAGNPIAVWKDGKVVLISPEDIKV' A
#
# COMPACT_ATOMS: atom_id res chain seq x y z
N MET A 1 16.08 7.03 24.40
CA MET A 1 14.71 7.32 23.92
C MET A 1 13.89 6.05 24.13
N LYS A 2 13.07 5.98 25.20
CA LYS A 2 12.22 4.81 25.44
C LYS A 2 11.01 4.93 24.52
N THR A 3 10.83 3.96 23.62
CA THR A 3 9.60 3.86 22.82
C THR A 3 8.45 3.57 23.79
N ASP A 4 7.46 4.46 23.81
CA ASP A 4 6.21 4.20 24.51
C ASP A 4 5.49 3.06 23.79
N GLU A 5 5.60 1.85 24.35
CA GLU A 5 4.98 0.63 23.85
C GLU A 5 3.44 0.71 23.82
N ASN A 6 2.86 1.82 24.31
CA ASN A 6 1.43 2.05 24.43
C ASN A 6 0.89 3.09 23.44
N ARG A 7 1.65 3.43 22.39
CA ARG A 7 1.26 4.47 21.41
C ARG A 7 -0.06 4.18 20.67
N PHE A 8 -0.49 2.91 20.61
CA PHE A 8 -1.76 2.52 20.01
C PHE A 8 -2.45 1.41 20.81
N PRO A 9 -3.79 1.46 20.98
CA PRO A 9 -4.57 0.37 21.56
C PRO A 9 -4.30 -0.95 20.81
N LYS A 10 -4.10 -2.04 21.56
CA LYS A 10 -3.78 -3.37 21.00
C LYS A 10 -4.80 -3.88 19.97
N ASP A 11 -6.02 -3.36 20.02
CA ASP A 11 -7.16 -3.74 19.17
C ASP A 11 -7.52 -2.68 18.12
N LEU A 12 -6.77 -1.57 18.03
CA LEU A 12 -7.06 -0.46 17.11
C LEU A 12 -7.26 -0.94 15.66
N PHE A 13 -6.36 -1.81 15.20
CA PHE A 13 -6.42 -2.38 13.85
C PHE A 13 -7.54 -3.41 13.68
N THR A 14 -7.95 -4.08 14.74
CA THR A 14 -9.07 -5.04 14.70
C THR A 14 -10.41 -4.31 14.71
N ALA A 15 -10.55 -3.27 15.54
CA ALA A 15 -11.77 -2.49 15.68
C ALA A 15 -12.05 -1.59 14.47
N ARG A 16 -11.00 -1.07 13.82
CA ARG A 16 -11.11 -0.17 12.65
C ARG A 16 -10.59 -0.76 11.35
N GLY A 17 -10.33 -2.07 11.32
CA GLY A 17 -9.69 -2.73 10.18
C GLY A 17 -10.39 -2.48 8.85
N LYS A 18 -11.72 -2.39 8.83
CA LYS A 18 -12.50 -2.05 7.63
C LYS A 18 -12.22 -0.65 7.09
N GLU A 19 -12.23 0.35 7.98
CA GLU A 19 -11.98 1.75 7.62
C GLU A 19 -10.53 1.91 7.15
N ILE A 20 -9.59 1.31 7.88
CA ILE A 20 -8.16 1.32 7.52
C ILE A 20 -7.94 0.68 6.16
N ALA A 21 -8.58 -0.46 5.89
CA ALA A 21 -8.49 -1.14 4.59
C ALA A 21 -9.04 -0.27 3.45
N ALA A 22 -10.16 0.44 3.66
CA ALA A 22 -10.73 1.33 2.65
C ALA A 22 -9.78 2.49 2.33
N TYR A 23 -9.26 3.19 3.34
CA TYR A 23 -8.29 4.27 3.13
C TYR A 23 -7.00 3.76 2.49
N LEU A 24 -6.53 2.56 2.85
CA LEU A 24 -5.36 1.96 2.24
C LEU A 24 -5.59 1.64 0.76
N GLN A 25 -6.77 1.13 0.38
CA GLN A 25 -7.11 0.87 -1.02
C GLN A 25 -7.11 2.16 -1.85
N GLU A 26 -7.65 3.25 -1.32
CA GLU A 26 -7.62 4.56 -1.98
C GLU A 26 -6.19 5.09 -2.12
N ALA A 27 -5.37 4.98 -1.06
CA ALA A 27 -3.97 5.40 -1.08
C ALA A 27 -3.15 4.62 -2.12
N ILE A 28 -3.34 3.29 -2.19
CA ILE A 28 -2.70 2.42 -3.20
C ILE A 28 -3.12 2.87 -4.60
N LYS A 29 -4.42 3.07 -4.85
CA LYS A 29 -4.92 3.49 -6.16
C LYS A 29 -4.29 4.81 -6.61
N ASN A 30 -4.16 5.77 -5.69
CA ASN A 30 -3.52 7.06 -5.98
C ASN A 30 -2.02 6.90 -6.28
N ALA A 31 -1.30 6.09 -5.50
CA ALA A 31 0.10 5.80 -5.75
C ALA A 31 0.30 5.16 -7.13
N LEU A 32 -0.52 4.16 -7.50
CA LEU A 32 -0.46 3.53 -8.83
C LEU A 32 -0.68 4.53 -9.96
N LYS A 33 -1.64 5.46 -9.82
CA LYS A 33 -1.87 6.54 -10.80
C LYS A 33 -0.66 7.45 -10.94
N MET A 34 -0.02 7.82 -9.82
CA MET A 34 1.18 8.66 -9.83
C MET A 34 2.35 7.98 -10.52
N HIS A 35 2.59 6.70 -10.22
CA HIS A 35 3.64 5.91 -10.87
C HIS A 35 3.41 5.81 -12.37
N LYS A 36 2.17 5.50 -12.79
CA LYS A 36 1.80 5.45 -14.21
C LYS A 36 2.03 6.79 -14.92
N ALA A 37 1.56 7.89 -14.34
CA ALA A 37 1.70 9.23 -14.93
C ALA A 37 3.17 9.68 -15.00
N ALA A 38 4.00 9.29 -14.04
CA ALA A 38 5.42 9.64 -13.99
C ALA A 38 6.32 8.72 -14.85
N GLY A 39 5.76 7.67 -15.47
CA GLY A 39 6.57 6.69 -16.20
C GLY A 39 7.43 5.80 -15.27
N ASN A 40 7.03 5.66 -14.00
CA ASN A 40 7.76 4.85 -13.02
C ASN A 40 7.19 3.44 -12.92
N PRO A 41 8.00 2.38 -13.12
CA PRO A 41 7.54 1.01 -12.91
C PRO A 41 7.26 0.74 -11.42
N ILE A 42 6.52 -0.33 -11.14
CA ILE A 42 6.27 -0.83 -9.78
C ILE A 42 6.74 -2.27 -9.65
N ALA A 43 7.27 -2.63 -8.47
CA ALA A 43 7.60 -4.00 -8.15
C ALA A 43 6.41 -4.70 -7.50
N VAL A 44 6.07 -5.90 -7.98
CA VAL A 44 5.07 -6.78 -7.38
C VAL A 44 5.68 -8.14 -7.07
N TRP A 45 5.17 -8.79 -6.03
CA TRP A 45 5.47 -10.20 -5.79
C TRP A 45 4.49 -11.06 -6.59
N LYS A 46 5.01 -11.90 -7.49
CA LYS A 46 4.20 -12.79 -8.32
C LYS A 46 4.93 -14.11 -8.49
N ASP A 47 4.25 -15.22 -8.21
CA ASP A 47 4.76 -16.58 -8.40
C ASP A 47 6.14 -16.80 -7.73
N GLY A 48 6.32 -16.31 -6.51
CA GLY A 48 7.54 -16.51 -5.72
C GLY A 48 8.73 -15.64 -6.12
N LYS A 49 8.54 -14.64 -6.98
CA LYS A 49 9.59 -13.71 -7.42
C LYS A 49 9.09 -12.27 -7.47
N VAL A 50 10.05 -11.34 -7.47
CA VAL A 50 9.79 -9.93 -7.77
C VAL A 50 9.66 -9.74 -9.27
N VAL A 51 8.58 -9.12 -9.72
CA VAL A 51 8.31 -8.76 -11.12
C VAL A 51 8.10 -7.25 -11.18
N LEU A 52 8.73 -6.59 -12.15
CA LEU A 52 8.45 -5.19 -12.45
C LEU A 52 7.29 -5.10 -13.43
N ILE A 53 6.29 -4.28 -13.10
CA ILE A 53 5.21 -3.88 -14.00
C ILE A 53 5.57 -2.51 -14.56
N SER A 54 5.65 -2.42 -15.88
CA SER A 54 5.89 -1.16 -16.57
C SER A 54 4.71 -0.20 -16.42
N PRO A 55 4.92 1.13 -16.46
CA PRO A 55 3.88 2.14 -16.26
C PRO A 55 2.61 1.92 -17.12
N GLU A 56 2.80 1.56 -18.38
CA GLU A 56 1.75 1.28 -19.36
C GLU A 56 0.82 0.15 -18.91
N ASP A 57 1.36 -0.86 -18.23
CA ASP A 57 0.65 -2.06 -17.79
C ASP A 57 0.00 -1.91 -16.40
N ILE A 58 0.27 -0.80 -15.69
CA ILE A 58 -0.39 -0.51 -14.41
C ILE A 58 -1.90 -0.28 -14.65
N LYS A 59 -2.74 -1.10 -14.01
CA LYS A 59 -4.21 -0.98 -14.03
C LYS A 59 -4.68 -0.08 -12.88
N VAL A 60 -5.39 1.00 -13.19
CA VAL A 60 -5.90 2.03 -12.25
C VAL A 60 -7.34 2.39 -12.51
#